data_AF-A0A925WQU1-F1
#
_entry.id   AF-A0A925WQU1-F1
#
_cell.length_a   1.000
_cell.length_b   1.000
_cell.length_c   1.000
_cell.angle_alpha   90.00
_cell.angle_beta   90.00
_cell.angle_gamma   90.00
#
_symmetry.space_group_name_H-M   'P 1'
#
loop_
_entity.id
_entity.type
_entity.pdbx_description
1 polymer ?
#
loop_
_entity_poly.entity_id
_entity_poly.type
_entity_poly.pdbx_seq_one_letter_code
_entity_poly.pdbx_strand_id
1 'polypeptide(L)'
;MSDTDLTIALAPLDERPVNTRYPQSLGAIAGVNVLLPPTEIQGRQRIAADTEAVGRWLRETSADAVIASTDYLAYGNLINARISSGSASDALRRLSLLEEIGRNKPVYAFSLITRVSNADDSVEEPLYWSTYGTRFYRYSQLLHKRDAGAATPDELGNLLALEAELPPDLIADWLQRRLR
;
A
#
# COMPACT_ATOMS: atom_id res chain seq x y z
N MET A 1 32.64 -26.94 -2.24
CA MET A 1 31.84 -25.98 -3.02
C MET A 1 30.94 -25.30 -2.01
N SER A 2 31.08 -23.99 -1.82
CA SER A 2 30.24 -23.26 -0.86
C SER A 2 28.80 -23.32 -1.35
N ASP A 3 27.94 -23.97 -0.59
CA ASP A 3 26.49 -23.90 -0.76
C ASP A 3 26.11 -22.45 -0.41
N THR A 4 26.12 -21.57 -1.40
CA THR A 4 25.62 -20.20 -1.20
C THR A 4 24.12 -20.26 -1.25
N ASP A 5 23.49 -20.23 -0.07
CA ASP A 5 22.05 -20.09 0.10
C ASP A 5 21.56 -18.88 -0.71
N LEU A 6 20.54 -19.10 -1.54
CA LEU A 6 19.89 -18.06 -2.35
C LEU A 6 19.53 -16.87 -1.43
N THR A 7 19.96 -15.67 -1.78
CA THR A 7 19.71 -14.46 -1.00
C THR A 7 18.71 -13.55 -1.71
N ILE A 8 17.61 -13.21 -1.03
CA ILE A 8 16.56 -12.32 -1.54
C ILE A 8 16.53 -11.05 -0.70
N ALA A 9 16.60 -9.89 -1.34
CA ALA A 9 16.28 -8.62 -0.71
C ALA A 9 14.77 -8.35 -0.82
N LEU A 10 14.09 -8.30 0.32
CA LEU A 10 12.66 -8.04 0.43
C LEU A 10 12.42 -6.60 0.89
N ALA A 11 11.80 -5.78 0.04
CA ALA A 11 11.11 -4.57 0.46
C ALA A 11 9.66 -4.97 0.85
N PRO A 12 9.36 -5.08 2.16
CA PRO A 12 8.07 -5.60 2.64
C PRO A 12 6.95 -4.60 2.36
N LEU A 13 5.69 -4.97 2.62
CA LEU A 13 4.58 -4.03 2.55
C LEU A 13 4.57 -3.00 3.69
N ASP A 14 4.82 -3.46 4.91
CA ASP A 14 4.88 -2.66 6.14
C ASP A 14 5.65 -3.46 7.22
N GLU A 15 5.71 -2.93 8.44
CA GLU A 15 6.48 -3.52 9.54
C GLU A 15 5.86 -4.79 10.15
N ARG A 16 4.63 -5.16 9.76
CA ARG A 16 3.89 -6.23 10.44
C ARG A 16 4.59 -7.58 10.24
N PRO A 17 4.55 -8.49 11.24
CA PRO A 17 5.24 -9.77 11.16
C PRO A 17 4.91 -10.60 9.91
N VAL A 18 3.68 -10.50 9.41
CA VAL A 18 3.22 -11.17 8.18
C VAL A 18 3.98 -10.73 6.93
N ASN A 19 4.54 -9.53 6.93
CA ASN A 19 5.30 -8.94 5.82
C ASN A 19 6.82 -9.01 6.03
N THR A 20 7.27 -9.31 7.25
CA THR A 20 8.70 -9.31 7.63
C THR A 20 9.14 -10.68 8.16
N ARG A 21 8.82 -10.98 9.42
CA ARG A 21 9.23 -12.20 10.13
C ARG A 21 8.75 -13.48 9.42
N TYR A 22 7.55 -13.49 8.87
CA TYR A 22 6.97 -14.68 8.26
C TYR A 22 7.65 -15.02 6.93
N PRO A 23 7.88 -14.06 6.01
CA PRO A 23 8.76 -14.26 4.85
C PRO A 23 10.16 -14.76 5.22
N GLN A 24 10.79 -14.19 6.26
CA GLN A 24 12.10 -14.67 6.73
C GLN A 24 12.05 -16.11 7.24
N SER A 25 11.00 -16.46 8.00
CA SER A 25 10.81 -17.82 8.52
C SER A 25 10.57 -18.82 7.37
N LEU A 26 9.79 -18.43 6.37
CA LEU A 26 9.54 -19.25 5.17
C LEU A 26 10.82 -19.43 4.35
N GLY A 27 11.61 -18.37 4.18
CA GLY A 27 12.91 -18.43 3.53
C GLY A 27 13.84 -19.43 4.24
N ALA A 28 13.96 -19.33 5.57
CA ALA A 28 14.80 -20.24 6.35
C ALA A 28 14.38 -21.71 6.20
N ILE A 29 13.08 -22.01 6.13
CA ILE A 29 12.57 -23.37 5.85
C ILE A 29 12.99 -23.85 4.46
N ALA A 30 13.02 -22.93 3.48
CA ALA A 30 13.35 -23.22 2.09
C ALA A 30 14.86 -23.17 1.77
N GLY A 31 15.73 -22.88 2.74
CA GLY A 31 17.16 -22.67 2.48
C GLY A 31 17.45 -21.35 1.72
N VAL A 32 16.61 -20.34 1.93
CA VAL A 32 16.71 -19.02 1.30
C VAL A 32 16.92 -17.96 2.38
N ASN A 33 17.96 -17.15 2.24
CA ASN A 33 18.22 -16.01 3.11
C ASN A 33 17.40 -14.79 2.67
N VAL A 34 16.46 -14.34 3.51
CA VAL A 34 15.62 -13.16 3.21
C VAL A 34 16.09 -11.96 4.02
N LEU A 35 16.64 -10.98 3.32
CA LEU A 35 17.11 -9.71 3.88
C LEU A 35 15.96 -8.69 3.89
N LEU A 36 15.90 -7.90 4.94
CA LEU A 36 14.98 -6.78 5.09
C LEU A 36 15.78 -5.47 5.17
N PRO A 37 15.17 -4.31 4.83
CA PRO A 37 15.81 -3.02 5.05
C PRO A 37 16.15 -2.83 6.54
N PRO A 38 17.21 -2.09 6.89
CA PRO A 38 17.51 -1.71 8.27
C PRO A 38 16.30 -1.06 8.96
N THR A 39 16.11 -1.32 10.25
CA THR A 39 14.94 -0.85 11.00
C THR A 39 14.83 0.67 11.04
N GLU A 40 15.95 1.39 10.96
CA GLU A 40 16.03 2.85 11.03
C GLU A 40 15.41 3.53 9.81
N ILE A 41 15.33 2.82 8.67
CA ILE A 41 14.76 3.32 7.43
C ILE A 41 13.38 2.73 7.15
N GLN A 42 12.88 1.86 8.03
CA GLN A 42 11.55 1.28 7.92
C GLN A 42 10.47 2.24 8.40
N GLY A 43 9.30 2.15 7.77
CA GLY A 43 8.09 2.79 8.25
C GLY A 43 7.51 2.06 9.45
N ARG A 44 6.65 2.75 10.20
CA ARG A 44 5.86 2.15 11.27
C ARG A 44 4.49 2.80 11.32
N GLN A 45 3.45 2.03 11.03
CA GLN A 45 2.07 2.51 10.99
C GLN A 45 1.96 3.79 10.13
N ARG A 46 1.52 4.91 10.72
CA ARG A 46 1.36 6.20 10.03
C ARG A 46 2.69 6.88 9.68
N ILE A 47 3.82 6.42 10.24
CA ILE A 47 5.15 6.92 9.89
C ILE A 47 5.64 6.18 8.65
N ALA A 48 5.83 6.89 7.54
CA ALA A 48 6.34 6.31 6.29
C ALA A 48 7.79 5.86 6.43
N ALA A 49 8.18 4.83 5.68
CA ALA A 49 9.59 4.51 5.47
C ALA A 49 10.33 5.64 4.74
N ASP A 50 11.64 5.72 4.93
CA ASP A 50 12.49 6.54 4.07
C ASP A 50 12.65 5.83 2.72
N THR A 51 11.76 6.15 1.78
CA THR A 51 11.71 5.52 0.45
C THR A 51 13.01 5.68 -0.33
N GLU A 52 13.75 6.78 -0.11
CA GLU A 52 15.02 7.03 -0.79
C GLU A 52 16.12 6.15 -0.19
N ALA A 53 16.20 6.06 1.14
CA ALA A 53 17.14 5.18 1.80
C ALA A 53 16.85 3.69 1.54
N VAL A 54 15.57 3.29 1.47
CA VAL A 54 15.17 1.93 1.05
C VAL A 54 15.62 1.66 -0.38
N GLY A 55 15.41 2.61 -1.30
CA GLY A 55 15.87 2.49 -2.68
C GLY A 55 17.39 2.39 -2.79
N ARG A 56 18.14 3.10 -1.95
CA ARG A 56 19.61 2.97 -1.86
C ARG A 56 20.01 1.59 -1.34
N TRP A 57 19.39 1.14 -0.25
CA TRP A 57 19.62 -0.17 0.33
C TRP A 57 19.37 -1.29 -0.69
N LEU A 58 18.29 -1.23 -1.47
CA LEU A 58 18.00 -2.23 -2.51
C LEU A 58 19.08 -2.30 -3.61
N ARG A 59 19.69 -1.16 -3.97
CA ARG A 59 20.79 -1.12 -4.95
C ARG A 59 22.08 -1.72 -4.42
N GLU A 60 22.40 -1.40 -3.17
CA GLU A 60 23.67 -1.75 -2.53
C GLU A 60 23.67 -3.16 -1.93
N THR A 61 22.48 -3.72 -1.65
CA THR A 61 22.36 -5.04 -1.05
C THR A 61 22.80 -6.13 -2.03
N SER A 62 23.80 -6.91 -1.61
CA SER A 62 24.21 -8.13 -2.29
C SER A 62 23.15 -9.20 -2.09
N ALA A 63 22.38 -9.45 -3.15
CA ALA A 63 21.27 -10.40 -3.19
C ALA A 63 21.10 -10.88 -4.64
N ASP A 64 20.66 -12.12 -4.80
CA ASP A 64 20.43 -12.78 -6.08
C ASP A 64 19.13 -12.32 -6.75
N ALA A 65 18.13 -11.92 -5.96
CA ALA A 65 16.87 -11.38 -6.44
C ALA A 65 16.27 -10.34 -5.49
N VAL A 66 15.35 -9.52 -6.01
CA VAL A 66 14.56 -8.57 -5.22
C VAL A 66 13.09 -8.95 -5.28
N ILE A 67 12.42 -8.92 -4.13
CA ILE A 67 10.97 -8.91 -4.03
C ILE A 67 10.56 -7.57 -3.40
N ALA A 68 9.66 -6.82 -4.03
CA ALA A 68 9.34 -5.48 -3.56
C ALA A 68 7.85 -5.16 -3.61
N SER A 69 7.32 -4.64 -2.50
CA SER A 69 6.04 -3.96 -2.50
C SER A 69 6.16 -2.61 -3.22
N THR A 70 5.33 -2.40 -4.25
CA THR A 70 5.26 -1.11 -4.92
C THR A 70 4.70 -0.03 -4.01
N ASP A 71 3.77 -0.39 -3.12
CA ASP A 71 3.18 0.51 -2.12
C ASP A 71 4.24 1.02 -1.13
N TYR A 72 5.14 0.14 -0.69
CA TYR A 72 6.24 0.50 0.19
C TYR A 72 7.25 1.43 -0.49
N LEU A 73 7.61 1.16 -1.75
CA LEU A 73 8.54 2.02 -2.49
C LEU A 73 7.91 3.36 -2.90
N ALA A 74 6.62 3.38 -3.21
CA ALA A 74 5.92 4.58 -3.63
C ALA A 74 5.55 5.48 -2.42
N TYR A 75 5.13 4.89 -1.30
CA TYR A 75 4.50 5.63 -0.20
C TYR A 75 5.12 5.35 1.17
N GLY A 76 5.99 4.37 1.29
CA GLY A 76 6.72 4.05 2.52
C GLY A 76 6.05 3.02 3.44
N ASN A 77 4.77 2.69 3.24
CA ASN A 77 4.07 1.52 3.80
C ASN A 77 2.58 1.52 3.38
N LEU A 78 1.83 0.48 3.77
CA LEU A 78 0.39 0.36 3.54
C LEU A 78 -0.42 1.59 3.98
N ILE A 79 -0.19 2.11 5.19
CA ILE A 79 -1.01 3.20 5.71
C ILE A 79 -0.75 4.48 4.92
N ASN A 80 0.50 4.79 4.63
CA ASN A 80 0.86 5.96 3.82
C ASN A 80 0.39 5.84 2.36
N ALA A 81 0.26 4.63 1.82
CA ALA A 81 -0.41 4.41 0.55
C ALA A 81 -1.88 4.85 0.58
N ARG A 82 -2.56 4.74 1.74
CA ARG A 82 -3.94 5.21 1.94
C ARG A 82 -4.03 6.70 2.22
N ILE A 83 -3.15 7.25 3.05
CA ILE A 83 -3.31 8.59 3.64
C ILE A 83 -2.49 9.70 2.95
N SER A 84 -1.47 9.36 2.16
CA SER A 84 -0.63 10.37 1.51
C SER A 84 -1.38 11.20 0.46
N SER A 85 -0.80 12.33 0.08
CA SER A 85 -1.30 13.26 -0.95
C SER A 85 -0.40 13.31 -2.19
N GLY A 86 0.48 12.31 -2.37
CA GLY A 86 1.43 12.26 -3.47
C GLY A 86 0.75 12.11 -4.84
N SER A 87 1.45 12.54 -5.88
CA SER A 87 1.00 12.37 -7.26
C SER A 87 1.33 10.97 -7.80
N ALA A 88 0.54 10.47 -8.76
CA ALA A 88 0.89 9.24 -9.47
C ALA A 88 2.27 9.33 -10.15
N SER A 89 2.65 10.52 -10.64
CA SER A 89 3.98 10.77 -11.20
C SER A 89 5.11 10.61 -10.17
N ASP A 90 4.91 11.01 -8.92
CA ASP A 90 5.91 10.79 -7.86
C ASP A 90 6.06 9.31 -7.52
N ALA A 91 4.94 8.59 -7.44
CA ALA A 91 4.94 7.15 -7.23
C ALA A 91 5.69 6.44 -8.38
N LEU A 92 5.37 6.74 -9.64
CA LEU A 92 6.05 6.17 -10.80
C LEU A 92 7.54 6.51 -10.84
N ARG A 93 7.91 7.75 -10.48
CA ARG A 93 9.33 8.16 -10.39
C ARG A 93 10.08 7.31 -9.37
N ARG A 94 9.50 7.07 -8.18
CA ARG A 94 10.10 6.19 -7.17
C ARG A 94 10.21 4.74 -7.68
N LEU A 95 9.17 4.25 -8.34
CA LEU A 95 9.14 2.88 -8.87
C LEU A 95 10.11 2.62 -10.02
N SER A 96 10.60 3.65 -10.71
CA SER A 96 11.60 3.49 -11.78
C SER A 96 12.90 2.81 -11.31
N LEU A 97 13.19 2.82 -10.00
CA LEU A 97 14.32 2.07 -9.41
C LEU A 97 14.22 0.56 -9.67
N LEU A 98 13.00 0.01 -9.79
CA LEU A 98 12.80 -1.42 -10.05
C LEU A 98 13.31 -1.81 -11.44
N GLU A 99 13.14 -0.95 -12.45
CA GLU A 99 13.69 -1.16 -13.79
C GLU A 99 15.22 -1.10 -13.78
N GLU A 100 15.79 -0.17 -13.01
CA GLU A 100 17.24 -0.04 -12.84
C GLU A 100 17.85 -1.31 -12.23
N ILE A 101 17.26 -1.81 -11.14
CA ILE A 101 17.70 -3.05 -10.48
C ILE A 101 17.49 -4.26 -11.41
N GLY A 102 16.36 -4.29 -12.13
CA GLY A 102 15.98 -5.35 -13.06
C GLY A 102 16.96 -5.58 -14.21
N ARG A 103 17.83 -4.61 -14.52
CA ARG A 103 18.91 -4.77 -15.51
C ARG A 103 20.03 -5.70 -15.04
N ASN A 104 20.17 -5.90 -13.72
CA ASN A 104 21.29 -6.65 -13.13
C ASN A 104 20.85 -7.93 -12.42
N LYS A 105 19.61 -7.99 -11.91
CA LYS A 105 19.07 -9.15 -11.18
C LYS A 105 17.55 -9.25 -11.31
N PRO A 106 16.96 -10.45 -11.13
CA PRO A 106 15.50 -10.62 -11.12
C PRO A 106 14.80 -9.74 -10.09
N VAL A 107 13.68 -9.13 -10.51
CA VAL A 107 12.82 -8.29 -9.66
C VAL A 107 11.39 -8.82 -9.75
N TYR A 108 10.79 -9.08 -8.59
CA TYR A 108 9.38 -9.44 -8.44
C TYR A 108 8.67 -8.33 -7.68
N ALA A 109 7.77 -7.63 -8.35
CA ALA A 109 6.99 -6.56 -7.73
C ALA A 109 5.59 -7.07 -7.37
N PHE A 110 5.06 -6.59 -6.25
CA PHE A 110 3.68 -6.84 -5.86
C PHE A 110 3.02 -5.57 -5.31
N SER A 111 1.71 -5.53 -5.40
CA SER A 111 0.87 -4.49 -4.79
C SER A 111 -0.37 -5.16 -4.19
N LEU A 112 -1.22 -4.36 -3.56
CA LEU A 112 -2.50 -4.78 -3.00
C LEU A 112 -3.63 -3.89 -3.50
N ILE A 113 -4.83 -4.46 -3.48
CA ILE A 113 -6.06 -3.71 -3.68
C ILE A 113 -6.64 -3.40 -2.31
N THR A 114 -6.69 -2.13 -1.94
CA THR A 114 -7.28 -1.71 -0.67
C THR A 114 -8.80 -1.88 -0.70
N ARG A 115 -9.35 -2.50 0.35
CA ARG A 115 -10.78 -2.44 0.63
C ARG A 115 -11.12 -1.14 1.33
N VAL A 116 -12.33 -0.62 1.07
CA VAL A 116 -12.94 0.48 1.83
C VAL A 116 -13.26 -0.04 3.22
N SER A 117 -12.71 0.59 4.26
CA SER A 117 -13.01 0.23 5.66
C SER A 117 -14.49 0.42 5.97
N ASN A 118 -15.09 -0.51 6.70
CA ASN A 118 -16.51 -0.51 7.07
C ASN A 118 -16.75 -0.04 8.51
N ALA A 119 -15.76 0.58 9.14
CA ALA A 119 -15.79 1.03 10.52
C ALA A 119 -15.46 2.52 10.63
N ASP A 120 -15.96 3.16 11.68
CA ASP A 120 -15.58 4.51 12.07
C ASP A 120 -14.26 4.47 12.84
N ASP A 121 -13.17 4.20 12.11
CA ASP A 121 -11.82 4.07 12.64
C ASP A 121 -10.80 4.69 11.68
N SER A 122 -9.82 5.42 12.22
CA SER A 122 -8.79 6.09 11.43
C SER A 122 -7.38 5.59 11.74
N VAL A 123 -7.22 4.34 12.21
CA VAL A 123 -5.88 3.77 12.44
C VAL A 123 -5.12 3.73 11.11
N GLU A 124 -5.73 3.16 10.07
CA GLU A 124 -5.14 3.06 8.72
C GLU A 124 -5.71 4.06 7.72
N GLU A 125 -6.87 4.63 8.01
CA GLU A 125 -7.60 5.51 7.09
C GLU A 125 -7.30 7.00 7.37
N PRO A 126 -7.71 7.92 6.48
CA PRO A 126 -7.70 9.35 6.76
C PRO A 126 -8.42 9.70 8.07
N LEU A 127 -8.06 10.81 8.72
CA LEU A 127 -8.59 11.15 10.06
C LEU A 127 -10.12 11.26 10.09
N TYR A 128 -10.73 11.73 9.00
CA TYR A 128 -12.19 11.85 8.90
C TYR A 128 -12.92 10.49 8.94
N TRP A 129 -12.21 9.38 8.73
CA TRP A 129 -12.79 8.04 8.80
C TRP A 129 -13.28 7.68 10.20
N SER A 130 -12.68 8.26 11.24
CA SER A 130 -13.15 8.11 12.63
C SER A 130 -14.57 8.64 12.85
N THR A 131 -15.07 9.51 11.96
CA THR A 131 -16.39 10.14 12.07
C THR A 131 -17.34 9.69 10.96
N TYR A 132 -16.81 9.48 9.76
CA TYR A 132 -17.59 9.25 8.54
C TYR A 132 -17.34 7.89 7.88
N GLY A 133 -16.52 7.01 8.47
CA GLY A 133 -16.08 5.77 7.84
C GLY A 133 -17.21 4.84 7.39
N THR A 134 -18.18 4.58 8.26
CA THR A 134 -19.37 3.77 7.94
C THR A 134 -20.24 4.40 6.86
N ARG A 135 -20.29 5.74 6.80
CA ARG A 135 -21.01 6.50 5.78
C ARG A 135 -20.30 6.44 4.43
N PHE A 136 -18.98 6.64 4.39
CA PHE A 136 -18.18 6.46 3.17
C PHE A 136 -18.23 5.03 2.67
N TYR A 137 -18.24 4.04 3.57
CA TYR A 137 -18.47 2.65 3.20
C TYR A 137 -19.81 2.46 2.50
N ARG A 138 -20.91 2.93 3.10
CA ARG A 138 -22.24 2.83 2.50
C ARG A 138 -22.35 3.61 1.20
N TYR A 139 -21.83 4.83 1.17
CA TYR A 139 -21.75 5.69 -0.01
C TYR A 139 -21.06 4.95 -1.16
N SER A 140 -19.92 4.30 -0.90
CA SER A 140 -19.19 3.53 -1.92
C SER A 140 -20.00 2.38 -2.52
N GLN A 141 -20.80 1.69 -1.72
CA GLN A 141 -21.66 0.59 -2.18
C GLN A 141 -22.80 1.10 -3.06
N LEU A 142 -23.47 2.17 -2.64
CA LEU A 142 -24.58 2.77 -3.39
C LEU A 142 -24.09 3.41 -4.69
N LEU A 143 -22.93 4.07 -4.65
CA LEU A 143 -22.28 4.61 -5.83
C LEU A 143 -21.99 3.51 -6.86
N HIS A 144 -21.40 2.40 -6.44
CA HIS A 144 -21.15 1.25 -7.32
C HIS A 144 -22.44 0.66 -7.90
N LYS A 145 -23.49 0.49 -7.08
CA LYS A 145 -24.79 0.00 -7.55
C LYS A 145 -25.43 0.92 -8.57
N ARG A 146 -25.36 2.24 -8.37
CA ARG A 146 -25.84 3.24 -9.32
C ARG A 146 -25.10 3.10 -10.65
N ASP A 147 -23.76 3.07 -10.60
CA ASP A 147 -22.92 3.01 -11.79
C ASP A 147 -23.10 1.68 -12.55
N ALA A 148 -23.43 0.61 -11.83
CA ALA A 148 -23.79 -0.69 -12.40
C ALA A 148 -25.24 -0.79 -12.90
N GLY A 149 -26.07 0.24 -12.75
CA GLY A 149 -27.50 0.21 -13.09
C GLY A 149 -28.34 -0.73 -12.21
N ALA A 150 -27.83 -1.11 -11.03
CA ALA A 150 -28.42 -2.08 -10.11
C ALA A 150 -29.01 -1.44 -8.84
N ALA A 151 -28.99 -0.11 -8.72
CA ALA A 151 -29.56 0.61 -7.59
C ALA A 151 -31.08 0.71 -7.69
N THR A 152 -31.77 0.41 -6.59
CA THR A 152 -33.22 0.66 -6.45
C THR A 152 -33.53 2.15 -6.23
N PRO A 153 -34.77 2.62 -6.45
CA PRO A 153 -35.16 4.00 -6.15
C PRO A 153 -34.86 4.44 -4.71
N ASP A 154 -35.08 3.56 -3.73
CA ASP A 154 -34.77 3.84 -2.32
C ASP A 154 -33.26 3.96 -2.09
N GLU A 155 -32.46 3.14 -2.77
CA GLU A 155 -31.00 3.23 -2.72
C GLU A 155 -30.45 4.49 -3.37
N LEU A 156 -31.07 4.97 -4.45
CA LEU A 156 -30.75 6.27 -5.05
C LEU A 156 -31.12 7.43 -4.10
N GLY A 157 -32.27 7.34 -3.43
CA GLY A 157 -32.64 8.31 -2.39
C GLY A 157 -31.64 8.34 -1.22
N ASN A 158 -31.20 7.16 -0.75
CA ASN A 158 -30.17 7.04 0.28
C ASN A 158 -28.81 7.58 -0.18
N LEU A 159 -28.45 7.41 -1.46
CA LEU A 159 -27.24 7.97 -2.02
C LEU A 159 -27.27 9.50 -1.98
N LEU A 160 -28.36 10.13 -2.42
CA LEU A 160 -28.55 11.58 -2.36
C LEU A 160 -28.50 12.11 -0.91
N ALA A 161 -29.09 11.39 0.03
CA ALA A 161 -29.04 11.77 1.45
C ALA A 161 -27.60 11.73 1.99
N LEU A 162 -26.80 10.71 1.64
CA LEU A 162 -25.39 10.63 2.02
C LEU A 162 -24.54 11.71 1.35
N GLU A 163 -24.80 12.05 0.09
CA GLU A 163 -24.13 13.15 -0.61
C GLU A 163 -24.39 14.51 0.06
N ALA A 164 -25.57 14.69 0.66
CA ALA A 164 -25.91 15.89 1.43
C ALA A 164 -25.33 15.89 2.86
N GLU A 165 -25.13 14.73 3.47
CA GLU A 165 -24.57 14.59 4.83
C GLU A 165 -23.04 14.69 4.86
N LEU A 166 -22.37 14.13 3.85
CA LEU A 166 -20.91 14.10 3.78
C LEU A 166 -20.34 15.45 3.31
N PRO A 167 -19.30 15.99 3.97
CA PRO A 167 -18.65 17.22 3.51
C PRO A 167 -18.10 17.07 2.07
N PRO A 168 -18.38 18.02 1.15
CA PRO A 168 -17.99 17.91 -0.25
C PRO A 168 -16.47 17.77 -0.48
N ASP A 169 -15.66 18.42 0.36
CA ASP A 169 -14.20 18.33 0.33
C ASP A 169 -13.70 16.93 0.69
N LEU A 170 -14.38 16.24 1.62
CA LEU A 170 -14.05 14.87 1.98
C LEU A 170 -14.49 13.87 0.90
N ILE A 171 -15.62 14.11 0.24
CA ILE A 171 -16.02 13.32 -0.95
C ILE A 171 -14.96 13.48 -2.04
N ALA A 172 -14.50 14.70 -2.31
CA ALA A 172 -13.49 14.97 -3.31
C ALA A 172 -12.15 14.28 -2.98
N ASP A 173 -11.69 14.37 -1.74
CA ASP A 173 -10.49 13.66 -1.27
C ASP A 173 -10.63 12.14 -1.44
N TRP A 174 -11.76 11.57 -1.00
CA TRP A 174 -12.02 10.14 -1.12
C TRP A 174 -12.04 9.67 -2.59
N LEU A 175 -12.71 10.42 -3.49
CA LEU A 175 -12.73 10.11 -4.92
C LEU A 175 -11.32 10.22 -5.53
N GLN A 176 -10.56 11.26 -5.18
CA GLN A 176 -9.21 11.47 -5.69
C GLN A 176 -8.26 10.34 -5.27
N ARG A 177 -8.36 9.85 -4.03
CA ARG A 177 -7.55 8.72 -3.54
C ARG A 177 -7.75 7.44 -4.35
N ARG A 178 -8.95 7.24 -4.94
CA ARG A 178 -9.27 6.07 -5.78
C ARG A 178 -8.72 6.13 -7.20
N LEU A 179 -8.16 7.27 -7.61
CA LEU A 179 -7.60 7.47 -8.95
C LEU A 179 -6.07 7.32 -8.98
N ARG A 180 -5.43 7.07 -7.83
CA ARG A 180 -3.97 6.99 -7.69
C ARG A 180 -3.46 5.56 -7.78
#